data_AF-A0A7D6VNX1-F1
#
_entry.id   AF-A0A7D6VNX1-F1
#
_cell.length_a   1.000
_cell.length_b   1.000
_cell.length_c   1.000
_cell.angle_alpha   90.00
_cell.angle_beta   90.00
_cell.angle_gamma   90.00
#
_symmetry.space_group_name_H-M   'P 1'
#
loop_
_entity.id
_entity.type
_entity.pdbx_description
1 polymer ?
#
loop_
_entity_poly.entity_id
_entity_poly.type
_entity_poly.pdbx_seq_one_letter_code
_entity_poly.pdbx_strand_id
1 'polypeptide(L)'
;MEQVINYEELIQRAAELGAKQAIKEYKAKEREEKKGKVFHNTRLLMKSYNDLKKHSEKGIDSLKFALDNGDYNALSEDEVYILSIKQSKAKTLVMIAHIDIALKELKKRQKLAGTSEQYKALEMFYIDEASYTDIQDYFNCGINTPRRWINEMINQLSVLLFGVDGLKLDMVM
;
A
#
# COMPACT_ATOMS: atom_id res chain seq x y z
N MET A 1 32.34 1.58 -53.82
CA MET A 1 31.09 2.34 -53.62
C MET A 1 31.09 2.79 -52.17
N GLU A 2 31.54 4.03 -51.91
CA GLU A 2 31.45 4.62 -50.59
C GLU A 2 29.97 4.81 -50.25
N GLN A 3 29.52 4.25 -49.12
CA GLN A 3 28.22 4.61 -48.58
C GLN A 3 28.29 6.08 -48.16
N VAL A 4 27.64 6.94 -48.92
CA VAL A 4 27.42 8.34 -48.54
C VAL A 4 26.53 8.31 -47.29
N ILE A 5 27.13 8.56 -46.13
CA ILE A 5 26.41 8.67 -44.86
C ILE A 5 25.50 9.89 -44.98
N ASN A 6 24.19 9.67 -44.97
CA ASN A 6 23.20 10.73 -44.89
C ASN A 6 23.19 11.29 -43.47
N TYR A 7 23.92 12.38 -43.26
CA TYR A 7 24.07 13.00 -41.94
C TYR A 7 22.74 13.50 -41.36
N GLU A 8 21.79 13.94 -42.19
CA GLU A 8 20.46 14.35 -41.70
C GLU A 8 19.67 13.15 -41.15
N GLU A 9 19.67 12.03 -41.87
CA GLU A 9 19.01 10.80 -41.44
C GLU A 9 19.64 10.22 -40.16
N LEU A 10 20.97 10.32 -40.05
CA LEU A 10 21.70 9.92 -38.85
C LEU A 10 21.32 10.80 -37.64
N ILE A 11 21.24 12.12 -37.82
CA ILE A 11 20.84 13.08 -36.78
C ILE A 11 19.39 12.83 -36.35
N GLN A 12 18.48 12.65 -37.30
CA GLN A 12 17.07 12.36 -37.00
C GLN A 12 16.91 11.05 -36.24
N ARG A 13 17.61 9.99 -36.65
CA ARG A 13 17.57 8.69 -35.98
C ARG A 13 18.18 8.76 -34.58
N ALA A 14 19.26 9.52 -34.40
CA ALA A 14 19.85 9.75 -33.08
C ALA A 14 18.89 10.52 -32.16
N ALA A 15 18.21 11.54 -32.68
CA ALA A 15 17.20 12.30 -31.93
C ALA A 15 16.01 11.43 -31.52
N GLU A 16 15.49 10.59 -32.42
CA GLU A 16 14.41 9.66 -32.11
C GLU A 16 14.80 8.61 -31.06
N LEU A 17 16.02 8.06 -31.16
CA LEU A 17 16.54 7.10 -30.17
C LEU A 17 16.72 7.76 -28.80
N GLY A 18 17.29 8.97 -28.77
CA GLY A 18 17.42 9.76 -27.55
C GLY A 18 16.07 10.05 -26.89
N ALA A 19 15.07 10.48 -27.67
CA ALA A 19 13.73 10.74 -27.18
C ALA A 19 13.04 9.47 -26.64
N LYS A 20 13.14 8.35 -27.37
CA LYS A 20 12.58 7.06 -26.93
C LYS A 20 13.23 6.58 -25.62
N GLN A 21 14.55 6.69 -25.52
CA GLN A 21 15.28 6.28 -24.32
C GLN A 21 14.92 7.17 -23.12
N ALA A 22 14.85 8.49 -23.30
CA ALA A 22 14.45 9.42 -22.25
C ALA A 22 13.02 9.14 -21.73
N ILE A 23 12.07 8.89 -22.63
CA ILE A 23 10.69 8.52 -22.24
C ILE A 23 10.68 7.19 -21.47
N LYS A 24 11.48 6.22 -21.91
CA LYS A 24 11.58 4.91 -21.25
C LYS A 24 12.13 5.04 -19.83
N GLU A 25 13.21 5.79 -19.66
CA GLU A 25 13.83 6.05 -18.35
C GLU A 25 12.90 6.84 -17.43
N TYR A 26 12.25 7.88 -17.94
CA TYR A 26 11.26 8.65 -17.19
C TYR A 26 10.11 7.76 -16.67
N LYS A 27 9.52 6.95 -17.56
CA LYS A 27 8.45 6.00 -17.17
C LYS A 27 8.95 4.94 -16.20
N ALA A 28 10.21 4.51 -16.27
CA ALA A 28 10.77 3.57 -15.31
C ALA A 28 10.91 4.22 -13.92
N LYS A 29 11.45 5.43 -13.86
CA LYS A 29 11.58 6.19 -12.60
C LYS A 29 10.23 6.49 -11.96
N GLU A 30 9.24 6.93 -12.75
CA GLU A 30 7.88 7.18 -12.26
C GLU A 30 7.25 5.91 -11.66
N ARG A 31 7.51 4.74 -12.26
CA ARG A 31 7.06 3.44 -11.74
C ARG A 31 7.71 3.09 -10.41
N GLU A 32 9.03 3.26 -10.29
CA GLU A 32 9.74 3.01 -9.03
C GLU A 32 9.24 3.93 -7.90
N GLU A 33 9.03 5.22 -8.20
CA GLU A 33 8.50 6.17 -7.22
C GLU A 33 7.09 5.79 -6.76
N LYS A 34 6.20 5.39 -7.67
CA LYS A 34 4.84 4.93 -7.33
C LYS A 34 4.88 3.67 -6.46
N LYS A 35 5.68 2.68 -6.85
CA LYS A 35 5.87 1.44 -6.09
C LYS A 35 6.41 1.73 -4.69
N GLY A 36 7.40 2.61 -4.57
CA GLY A 36 7.94 3.07 -3.30
C GLY A 36 6.89 3.72 -2.40
N LYS A 37 6.05 4.60 -2.95
CA LYS A 37 4.95 5.24 -2.22
C LYS A 37 3.93 4.22 -1.70
N VAL A 38 3.53 3.26 -2.52
CA VAL A 38 2.54 2.25 -2.11
C VAL A 38 3.05 1.34 -1.00
N PHE A 39 4.31 0.91 -1.05
CA PHE A 39 4.90 0.16 0.06
C PHE A 39 5.02 1.00 1.33
N HIS A 40 5.45 2.26 1.20
CA HIS A 40 5.52 3.18 2.32
C HIS A 40 4.14 3.35 2.97
N ASN A 41 3.10 3.59 2.17
CA ASN A 41 1.73 3.74 2.64
C ASN A 41 1.21 2.47 3.31
N THR A 42 1.49 1.29 2.74
CA THR A 42 1.13 -0.01 3.35
C THR A 42 1.76 -0.17 4.73
N ARG A 43 3.04 0.18 4.88
CA ARG A 43 3.70 0.13 6.21
C ARG A 43 3.10 1.14 7.16
N LEU A 44 2.78 2.35 6.69
CA LEU A 44 2.16 3.38 7.53
C LEU A 44 0.79 2.91 8.04
N LEU A 45 -0.05 2.36 7.15
CA LEU A 45 -1.34 1.78 7.53
C LEU A 45 -1.18 0.68 8.58
N MET A 46 -0.24 -0.26 8.37
CA MET A 46 -0.02 -1.36 9.31
C MET A 46 0.55 -0.89 10.65
N LYS A 47 1.43 0.12 10.66
CA LYS A 47 1.94 0.73 11.92
C LYS A 47 0.82 1.41 12.72
N SER A 48 -0.13 2.04 12.03
CA SER A 48 -1.25 2.72 12.66
C SER A 48 -2.46 1.81 12.88
N TYR A 49 -2.44 0.56 12.43
CA TYR A 49 -3.60 -0.33 12.42
C TYR A 49 -4.18 -0.55 13.83
N ASN A 50 -3.34 -0.88 14.81
CA ASN A 50 -3.78 -1.10 16.20
C ASN A 50 -4.42 0.17 16.80
N ASP A 51 -3.82 1.34 16.58
CA ASP A 51 -4.35 2.62 17.05
C ASP A 51 -5.70 2.95 16.40
N LEU A 52 -5.80 2.78 15.07
CA LEU A 52 -7.04 3.01 14.33
C LEU A 52 -8.15 2.09 14.84
N LYS A 53 -7.85 0.81 15.08
CA LYS A 53 -8.79 -0.17 15.63
C LYS A 53 -9.28 0.23 17.02
N LYS A 54 -8.36 0.57 17.93
CA LYS A 54 -8.67 1.05 19.29
C LYS A 54 -9.50 2.34 19.30
N HIS A 55 -9.25 3.26 18.37
CA HIS A 55 -10.03 4.48 18.21
C HIS A 55 -11.43 4.22 17.64
N SER A 56 -11.55 3.22 16.76
CA SER A 56 -12.82 2.84 16.15
C SER A 56 -13.78 2.17 17.14
N GLU A 57 -13.28 1.34 18.06
CA GLU A 57 -14.06 0.66 19.10
C GLU A 57 -14.74 1.63 20.08
N LYS A 58 -14.17 2.83 20.27
CA LYS A 58 -14.75 3.91 21.09
C LYS A 58 -15.76 4.79 20.33
N GLY A 59 -15.91 4.62 19.01
CA GLY A 59 -16.65 5.53 18.13
C GLY A 59 -17.99 5.02 17.60
N ILE A 60 -18.36 3.77 17.90
CA ILE A 60 -19.48 3.06 17.28
C ILE A 60 -20.85 3.67 17.64
N ASP A 61 -20.99 4.35 18.78
CA ASP A 61 -22.26 4.95 19.18
C ASP A 61 -22.63 6.24 18.42
N SER A 62 -21.66 6.96 17.84
CA SER A 62 -21.91 8.31 17.30
C SER A 62 -22.32 8.34 15.82
N LEU A 63 -22.08 7.26 15.06
CA LEU A 63 -22.16 7.28 13.59
C LEU A 63 -23.56 6.95 13.03
N LYS A 64 -24.37 6.18 13.76
CA LYS A 64 -25.74 5.80 13.33
C LYS A 64 -26.69 6.98 13.13
N PHE A 65 -26.39 8.15 13.72
CA PHE A 65 -27.26 9.32 13.72
C PHE A 65 -27.04 10.29 12.54
N ALA A 66 -25.97 10.13 11.76
CA ALA A 66 -25.45 11.19 10.89
C ALA A 66 -25.81 11.07 9.40
N LEU A 67 -26.35 9.93 8.97
CA LEU A 67 -26.58 9.64 7.55
C LEU A 67 -27.97 10.09 7.04
N ASP A 68 -28.84 10.64 7.90
CA ASP A 68 -30.26 10.78 7.57
C ASP A 68 -30.76 12.20 7.26
N ASN A 69 -29.97 13.26 7.44
CA ASN A 69 -30.45 14.64 7.21
C ASN A 69 -29.54 15.41 6.26
N GLY A 70 -29.87 15.32 4.97
CA GLY A 70 -29.27 16.11 3.92
C GLY A 70 -29.88 17.52 3.85
N ASP A 71 -29.25 18.47 4.53
CA ASP A 71 -29.15 19.85 4.06
C ASP A 71 -27.91 20.51 4.69
N TYR A 72 -26.87 20.69 3.87
CA TYR A 72 -25.56 21.20 4.32
C TYR A 72 -25.46 22.73 4.29
N ASN A 73 -26.48 23.43 3.77
CA ASN A 73 -26.39 24.86 3.50
C ASN A 73 -26.84 25.76 4.66
N ALA A 74 -27.22 25.18 5.80
CA ALA A 74 -27.68 25.90 7.00
C ALA A 74 -26.90 25.53 8.27
N LEU A 75 -25.72 24.92 8.16
CA LEU A 75 -24.94 24.45 9.31
C LEU A 75 -24.13 25.58 9.93
N SER A 76 -24.18 25.67 11.26
CA SER A 76 -23.23 26.47 12.05
C SER A 76 -21.80 25.92 11.96
N GLU A 77 -20.80 26.74 12.31
CA GLU A 77 -19.39 26.32 12.31
C GLU A 77 -19.15 25.07 13.17
N ASP A 78 -19.82 24.97 14.31
CA ASP A 78 -19.75 23.81 15.21
C ASP A 78 -20.33 22.54 14.56
N GLU A 79 -21.44 22.67 13.83
CA GLU A 79 -22.06 21.53 13.13
C GLU A 79 -21.19 21.04 11.97
N VAL A 80 -20.55 21.94 11.23
CA VAL A 80 -19.57 21.59 10.18
C VAL A 80 -18.36 20.87 10.79
N TYR A 81 -17.86 21.33 11.93
CA TYR A 81 -16.76 20.67 12.63
C TYR A 81 -17.13 19.25 13.10
N ILE A 82 -18.29 19.09 13.75
CA ILE A 82 -18.81 17.78 14.19
C ILE A 82 -18.98 16.83 13.00
N LEU A 83 -19.50 17.32 11.89
CA LEU A 83 -19.68 16.55 10.66
C LEU A 83 -18.33 16.11 10.07
N SER A 84 -17.31 16.97 10.07
CA SER A 84 -15.96 16.62 9.61
C SER A 84 -15.32 15.48 10.45
N ILE A 85 -15.54 15.50 11.78
CA ILE A 85 -15.09 14.43 12.68
C ILE A 85 -15.82 13.12 12.34
N LYS A 86 -17.13 13.17 12.16
CA LYS A 86 -17.96 12.00 11.81
C LYS A 86 -17.53 11.39 10.47
N GLN A 87 -17.31 12.21 9.44
CA GLN A 87 -16.83 11.76 8.14
C GLN A 87 -15.42 11.16 8.23
N SER A 88 -14.51 11.76 8.99
CA SER A 88 -13.17 11.22 9.23
C SER A 88 -13.23 9.84 9.89
N LYS A 89 -14.09 9.68 10.92
CA LYS A 89 -14.33 8.38 11.58
C LYS A 89 -14.91 7.33 10.62
N ALA A 90 -15.90 7.70 9.79
CA ALA A 90 -16.48 6.81 8.80
C ALA A 90 -15.42 6.29 7.81
N LYS A 91 -14.57 7.19 7.31
CA LYS A 91 -13.43 6.84 6.44
C LYS A 91 -12.48 5.87 7.14
N THR A 92 -12.14 6.11 8.40
CA THR A 92 -11.29 5.22 9.20
C THR A 92 -11.90 3.82 9.35
N LEU A 93 -13.19 3.71 9.63
CA LEU A 93 -13.88 2.41 9.73
C LEU A 93 -13.81 1.62 8.42
N VAL A 94 -14.06 2.30 7.28
CA VAL A 94 -13.93 1.68 5.95
C VAL A 94 -12.49 1.23 5.70
N MET A 95 -11.49 2.05 6.05
CA MET A 95 -10.09 1.68 5.91
C MET A 95 -9.72 0.44 6.76
N ILE A 96 -10.15 0.37 8.01
CA ILE A 96 -9.91 -0.79 8.88
C ILE A 96 -10.55 -2.05 8.28
N ALA A 97 -11.81 -1.96 7.86
CA ALA A 97 -12.50 -3.09 7.24
C ALA A 97 -11.78 -3.58 5.97
N HIS A 98 -11.27 -2.65 5.15
CA HIS A 98 -10.47 -2.98 3.97
C HIS A 98 -9.16 -3.68 4.32
N ILE A 99 -8.46 -3.23 5.37
CA ILE A 99 -7.24 -3.87 5.89
C ILE A 99 -7.56 -5.28 6.40
N ASP A 100 -8.63 -5.45 7.18
CA ASP A 100 -9.03 -6.76 7.74
C ASP A 100 -9.31 -7.79 6.64
N ILE A 101 -10.02 -7.38 5.58
CA ILE A 101 -10.29 -8.23 4.42
C ILE A 101 -8.98 -8.63 3.72
N ALA A 102 -8.08 -7.66 3.51
CA ALA A 102 -6.79 -7.90 2.86
C ALA A 102 -5.88 -8.82 3.69
N LEU A 103 -5.81 -8.64 5.01
CA LEU A 103 -5.06 -9.53 5.91
C LEU A 103 -5.62 -10.95 5.90
N LYS A 104 -6.95 -11.10 5.92
CA LYS A 104 -7.61 -12.42 5.85
C LYS A 104 -7.29 -13.16 4.55
N GLU A 105 -7.32 -12.46 3.42
CA GLU A 105 -6.94 -13.02 2.13
C GLU A 105 -5.45 -13.37 2.07
N LEU A 106 -4.57 -12.51 2.58
CA LEU A 106 -3.14 -12.79 2.64
C LEU A 106 -2.85 -14.04 3.49
N LYS A 107 -3.50 -14.18 4.66
CA LYS A 107 -3.41 -15.38 5.51
C LYS A 107 -3.78 -16.64 4.76
N LYS A 108 -4.90 -16.59 4.02
CA LYS A 108 -5.37 -17.71 3.20
C LYS A 108 -4.36 -18.09 2.13
N ARG A 109 -3.79 -17.10 1.43
CA ARG A 109 -2.77 -17.34 0.39
C ARG A 109 -1.52 -18.01 0.95
N GLN A 110 -0.97 -17.52 2.07
CA GLN A 110 0.21 -18.15 2.67
C GLN A 110 -0.07 -19.55 3.22
N LYS A 111 -1.28 -19.79 3.72
CA LYS A 111 -1.68 -21.14 4.12
C LYS A 111 -1.66 -22.11 2.93
N LEU A 112 -2.17 -21.70 1.77
CA LEU A 112 -2.18 -22.51 0.55
C LEU A 112 -0.78 -22.69 -0.04
N ALA A 113 0.08 -21.68 0.06
CA ALA A 113 1.46 -21.71 -0.43
C ALA A 113 2.44 -22.45 0.49
N GLY A 114 2.02 -22.85 1.69
CA GLY A 114 2.88 -23.53 2.66
C GLY A 114 3.87 -22.61 3.38
N THR A 115 3.58 -21.30 3.43
CA THR A 115 4.43 -20.23 3.97
C THR A 115 3.77 -19.49 5.13
N SER A 116 2.99 -20.22 5.94
CA SER A 116 2.18 -19.66 7.03
C SER A 116 3.00 -18.93 8.08
N GLU A 117 4.25 -19.36 8.29
CA GLU A 117 5.24 -18.74 9.17
C GLU A 117 5.55 -17.29 8.77
N GLN A 118 5.56 -16.98 7.47
CA GLN A 118 5.84 -15.63 6.98
C GLN A 118 4.72 -14.67 7.33
N TYR A 119 3.47 -15.11 7.16
CA TYR A 119 2.30 -14.34 7.56
C TYR A 119 2.21 -14.21 9.09
N LYS A 120 2.52 -15.27 9.84
CA LYS A 120 2.54 -15.17 11.31
C LYS A 120 3.62 -14.19 11.79
N ALA A 121 4.79 -14.11 11.13
CA ALA A 121 5.77 -13.08 11.42
C ALA A 121 5.23 -11.65 11.18
N LEU A 122 4.42 -11.43 10.13
CA LEU A 122 3.72 -10.16 9.92
C LEU A 122 2.73 -9.85 11.06
N GLU A 123 1.88 -10.82 11.44
CA GLU A 123 0.94 -10.65 12.56
C GLU A 123 1.69 -10.34 13.86
N MET A 124 2.75 -11.10 14.17
CA MET A 124 3.56 -10.87 15.36
C MET A 124 4.14 -9.45 15.39
N PHE A 125 4.68 -8.97 14.27
CA PHE A 125 5.31 -7.66 14.23
C PHE A 125 4.33 -6.49 14.31
N TYR A 126 3.23 -6.54 13.55
CA TYR A 126 2.31 -5.40 13.44
C TYR A 126 1.09 -5.45 14.35
N ILE A 127 0.62 -6.65 14.69
CA ILE A 127 -0.58 -6.84 15.51
C ILE A 127 -0.17 -7.13 16.94
N ASP A 128 0.73 -8.10 17.15
CA ASP A 128 1.21 -8.48 18.47
C ASP A 128 2.34 -7.55 18.98
N GLU A 129 2.79 -6.59 18.15
CA GLU A 129 3.84 -5.59 18.44
C GLU A 129 5.19 -6.19 18.90
N ALA A 130 5.46 -7.43 18.47
CA ALA A 130 6.68 -8.15 18.79
C ALA A 130 7.90 -7.57 18.03
N SER A 131 9.07 -7.63 18.65
CA SER A 131 10.32 -7.25 18.00
C SER A 131 10.78 -8.30 16.99
N TYR A 132 11.73 -7.94 16.11
CA TYR A 132 12.36 -8.92 15.22
C TYR A 132 13.06 -10.04 15.98
N THR A 133 13.61 -9.76 17.17
CA THR A 133 14.25 -10.75 18.04
C THR A 133 13.22 -11.75 18.57
N ASP A 134 12.06 -11.28 19.04
CA ASP A 134 10.99 -12.16 19.53
C ASP A 134 10.51 -13.12 18.43
N ILE A 135 10.40 -12.63 17.19
CA ILE A 135 10.02 -13.44 16.03
C ILE A 135 11.14 -14.42 15.67
N GLN A 136 12.40 -13.98 15.75
CA GLN A 136 13.56 -14.84 15.53
C GLN A 136 13.54 -16.03 16.48
N ASP A 137 13.34 -15.77 17.77
CA ASP A 137 13.35 -16.77 18.83
C ASP A 137 12.14 -17.69 18.72
N TYR A 138 10.95 -17.15 18.42
CA TYR A 138 9.72 -17.93 18.23
C TYR A 138 9.84 -18.96 17.09
N PHE A 139 10.47 -18.58 15.97
CA PHE A 139 10.65 -19.48 14.82
C PHE A 139 12.01 -20.19 14.80
N ASN A 140 12.90 -19.91 15.75
CA ASN A 140 14.29 -20.34 15.76
C ASN A 140 14.98 -20.16 14.38
N CYS A 141 14.86 -18.96 13.82
CA CYS A 141 15.32 -18.65 12.46
C CYS A 141 16.53 -17.71 12.45
N GLY A 142 17.17 -17.50 11.29
CA GLY A 142 18.30 -16.58 11.18
C GLY A 142 17.89 -15.12 11.30
N ILE A 143 18.79 -14.26 11.80
CA ILE A 143 18.55 -12.83 12.12
C ILE A 143 17.90 -11.99 11.00
N ASN A 144 18.18 -12.31 9.73
CA ASN A 144 17.63 -11.58 8.58
C ASN A 144 16.25 -12.10 8.12
N THR A 145 15.82 -13.25 8.64
CA THR A 145 14.64 -13.98 8.20
C THR A 145 13.34 -13.23 8.55
N PRO A 146 13.14 -12.73 9.78
CA PRO A 146 11.92 -12.00 10.14
C PRO A 146 11.68 -10.79 9.24
N ARG A 147 12.72 -9.95 9.06
CA ARG A 147 12.64 -8.76 8.20
C ARG A 147 12.30 -9.12 6.75
N ARG A 148 12.91 -10.17 6.21
CA ARG A 148 12.64 -10.64 4.84
C ARG A 148 11.18 -11.08 4.69
N TRP A 149 10.68 -11.91 5.60
CA TRP A 149 9.30 -12.38 5.58
C TRP A 149 8.30 -11.24 5.72
N ILE A 150 8.50 -10.33 6.67
CA ILE A 150 7.63 -9.17 6.88
C ILE A 150 7.61 -8.28 5.63
N ASN A 151 8.77 -8.04 4.99
CA ASN A 151 8.82 -7.26 3.76
C ASN A 151 8.06 -7.93 2.61
N GLU A 152 8.17 -9.25 2.46
CA GLU A 152 7.45 -10.00 1.45
C GLU A 152 5.93 -9.93 1.67
N MET A 153 5.50 -10.05 2.92
CA MET A 153 4.09 -9.91 3.27
C MET A 153 3.57 -8.50 3.04
N ILE A 154 4.34 -7.46 3.36
CA ILE A 154 4.00 -6.06 3.02
C ILE A 154 3.87 -5.88 1.51
N ASN A 155 4.73 -6.50 0.72
CA ASN A 155 4.64 -6.41 -0.73
C ASN A 155 3.32 -6.98 -1.23
N GLN A 156 2.96 -8.19 -0.80
CA GLN A 156 1.73 -8.84 -1.20
C GLN A 156 0.49 -8.12 -0.66
N LEU A 157 0.54 -7.63 0.58
CA LEU A 157 -0.53 -6.86 1.19
C LEU A 157 -0.79 -5.56 0.43
N SER A 158 0.26 -4.90 -0.05
CA SER A 158 0.12 -3.67 -0.83
C SER A 158 -0.66 -3.88 -2.14
N VAL A 159 -0.50 -5.06 -2.77
CA VAL A 159 -1.30 -5.46 -3.96
C VAL A 159 -2.76 -5.61 -3.57
N LEU A 160 -3.03 -6.26 -2.42
CA LEU A 160 -4.40 -6.51 -1.96
C LEU A 160 -5.12 -5.21 -1.57
N LEU A 161 -4.40 -4.24 -1.01
CA LEU A 161 -4.98 -2.96 -0.59
C LEU A 161 -5.22 -2.00 -1.75
N PHE A 162 -4.27 -1.88 -2.68
CA PHE A 162 -4.25 -0.84 -3.70
C PHE A 162 -4.40 -1.36 -5.14
N GLY A 163 -4.51 -2.68 -5.31
CA GLY A 163 -4.60 -3.34 -6.60
C GLY A 163 -3.28 -3.34 -7.38
N VAL A 164 -3.33 -3.94 -8.57
CA VAL A 164 -2.20 -3.96 -9.50
C VAL A 164 -1.93 -2.56 -10.05
N ASP A 165 -2.96 -1.71 -10.20
CA ASP A 165 -2.83 -0.32 -10.62
C ASP A 165 -2.11 0.56 -9.59
N GLY A 166 -2.23 0.26 -8.29
CA GLY A 166 -1.41 0.90 -7.26
C GLY A 166 0.08 0.55 -7.39
N LEU A 167 0.39 -0.62 -7.94
CA LEU A 167 1.76 -1.13 -8.04
C LEU A 167 2.38 -1.08 -9.45
N LYS A 168 1.57 -0.80 -10.49
CA LYS A 168 1.83 -1.03 -11.92
C LYS A 168 3.12 -1.81 -12.19
N LEU A 169 3.07 -3.09 -11.83
CA LEU A 169 3.97 -4.09 -12.38
C LEU A 169 3.39 -4.49 -13.73
N ASP A 170 3.52 -3.61 -14.72
CA ASP A 170 3.23 -4.00 -16.10
C ASP A 170 4.30 -5.02 -16.49
N MET A 171 3.87 -6.28 -16.53
CA MET A 171 4.57 -7.37 -17.18
C MET A 171 4.58 -7.04 -18.67
N VAL A 172 5.59 -6.28 -19.11
CA VAL A 172 5.84 -6.07 -20.53
C VAL A 172 6.35 -7.43 -21.05
N MET A 173 5.43 -8.21 -21.64
CA MET A 173 5.79 -9.19 -22.68
C MET A 173 6.23 -8.46 -23.94
#